data_AF-A0AAD6NHK0-F1
#
_entry.id   AF-A0AAD6NHK0-F1
#
_cell.length_a   1.000
_cell.length_b   1.000
_cell.length_c   1.000
_cell.angle_alpha   90.00
_cell.angle_beta   90.00
_cell.angle_gamma   90.00
#
_symmetry.space_group_name_H-M   'P 1'
#
loop_
_entity.id
_entity.type
_entity.pdbx_description
1 polymer ?
#
loop_
_entity_poly.entity_id
_entity_poly.type
_entity_poly.pdbx_seq_one_letter_code
_entity_poly.pdbx_strand_id
1 'polypeptide(L)'
;MDKFSKLLESGKYSDFKIKCGSKEWLVHRAIICPQSEFFTRICDSNFKEGVNSELDLSADDPDHIEQMLHFLYSGQYNDLASDDPNSDSSPARTGKLTAETRKLFMYILDSYGTHPNAPGNDEDEEESEDEESEDEGSDDELEDDELEDDEPEDDESEDDESDSEDEGHPIAGRWGIGGIPRPRDASGASDQGSVQQSSPIPVDITGLLHHVAMYALGDRYFINDLKLLSAFRFACCLPEKWDHSLWAVVEEIDNNTSPDDGTLQDPIIKLCLRDSVRLLSDATFREKLTSFPAMELPLLRKHCLQANEQIDELKELPAIIKTLRAEVKIRGSDVQYLNAKLSAVKKTVRDKILPLTANWSGCRHCGVAFNSILEEHRSIESNVIVLFLRCKKCGAKHHRGGNGDRVEW
;
A
#
# COMPACT_ATOMS: atom_id res chain seq x y z
N MET A 1 32.83 28.70 -1.57
CA MET A 1 33.94 27.74 -1.65
C MET A 1 34.61 27.63 -0.30
N ASP A 2 34.68 26.41 0.23
CA ASP A 2 35.28 26.09 1.52
C ASP A 2 36.79 26.43 1.52
N LYS A 3 37.33 26.88 2.65
CA LYS A 3 38.75 27.27 2.76
C LYS A 3 39.67 26.07 2.58
N PHE A 4 39.21 24.87 2.98
CA PHE A 4 39.99 23.64 2.91
C PHE A 4 40.01 23.03 1.50
N SER A 5 38.94 23.12 0.71
CA SER A 5 38.92 22.58 -0.67
C SER A 5 40.08 23.09 -1.56
N LYS A 6 40.47 24.36 -1.39
CA LYS A 6 41.61 24.96 -2.11
C LYS A 6 42.96 24.32 -1.75
N LEU A 7 43.08 23.71 -0.57
CA LEU A 7 44.30 22.99 -0.18
C LEU A 7 44.43 21.68 -0.96
N LEU A 8 43.34 20.96 -1.17
CA LEU A 8 43.33 19.74 -1.99
C LEU A 8 43.71 20.06 -3.44
N GLU A 9 43.10 21.09 -4.04
CA GLU A 9 43.38 21.51 -5.42
C GLU A 9 44.83 21.96 -5.63
N SER A 10 45.41 22.66 -4.65
CA SER A 10 46.75 23.24 -4.78
C SER A 10 47.88 22.32 -4.31
N GLY A 11 47.58 21.32 -3.47
CA GLY A 11 48.57 20.45 -2.81
C GLY A 11 49.52 21.19 -1.87
N LYS A 12 49.28 22.46 -1.55
CA LYS A 12 50.21 23.24 -0.71
C LYS A 12 50.19 22.73 0.72
N TYR A 13 51.38 22.41 1.24
CA TYR A 13 51.60 21.87 2.59
C TYR A 13 51.16 20.40 2.76
N SER A 14 50.93 19.69 1.66
CA SER A 14 50.66 18.24 1.71
C SER A 14 51.84 17.48 2.28
N ASP A 15 51.55 16.50 3.12
CA ASP A 15 52.50 15.61 3.78
C ASP A 15 52.24 14.13 3.45
N PHE A 16 51.30 13.86 2.55
CA PHE A 16 50.93 12.51 2.11
C PHE A 16 50.43 12.50 0.67
N LYS A 17 50.58 11.36 -0.02
CA LYS A 17 50.15 11.16 -1.40
C LYS A 17 49.20 9.97 -1.50
N ILE A 18 48.10 10.14 -2.23
CA ILE A 18 47.19 9.05 -2.62
C ILE A 18 47.28 8.88 -4.14
N LYS A 19 47.40 7.63 -4.60
CA LYS A 19 47.38 7.27 -6.03
C LYS A 19 46.18 6.37 -6.32
N CYS A 20 45.58 6.54 -7.49
CA CYS A 20 44.53 5.66 -8.00
C CYS A 20 44.64 5.59 -9.51
N GLY A 21 45.24 4.52 -10.03
CA GLY A 21 45.55 4.36 -11.45
C GLY A 21 46.46 5.47 -11.96
N SER A 22 45.94 6.31 -12.85
CA SER A 22 46.67 7.44 -13.45
C SER A 22 46.54 8.75 -12.67
N LYS A 23 45.64 8.83 -11.68
CA LYS A 23 45.43 10.03 -10.87
C LYS A 23 46.26 9.96 -9.59
N GLU A 24 46.81 11.10 -9.21
CA GLU A 24 47.52 11.28 -7.94
C GLU A 24 46.99 12.54 -7.24
N TRP A 25 46.78 12.46 -5.93
CA TRP A 25 46.38 13.60 -5.09
C TRP A 25 47.37 13.80 -3.97
N LEU A 26 47.78 15.06 -3.79
CA LEU A 26 48.57 15.51 -2.65
C LEU A 26 47.62 15.91 -1.53
N VAL A 27 47.67 15.20 -0.41
CA VAL A 27 46.70 15.32 0.69
C VAL A 27 47.40 15.65 2.01
N HIS A 28 46.59 16.05 3.00
CA HIS A 28 47.04 16.48 4.31
C HIS A 28 46.57 15.49 5.36
N ARG A 29 47.50 14.85 6.07
CA ARG A 29 47.21 13.91 7.17
C ARG A 29 46.31 14.56 8.22
N ALA A 30 46.60 15.82 8.54
CA ALA A 30 45.82 16.61 9.50
C ALA A 30 44.34 16.81 9.11
N ILE A 31 43.97 16.56 7.85
CA ILE A 31 42.58 16.64 7.38
C ILE A 31 41.96 15.25 7.25
N ILE A 32 42.67 14.28 6.65
CA ILE A 32 42.10 12.96 6.33
C ILE A 32 42.08 12.01 7.54
N CYS A 33 43.11 12.03 8.40
CA CYS A 33 43.21 11.09 9.53
C CYS A 33 42.10 11.31 10.57
N PRO A 34 41.78 12.54 11.03
CA PRO A 34 40.73 12.75 12.02
C PRO A 34 39.33 12.29 11.60
N GLN A 35 39.11 12.07 10.29
CA GLN A 35 37.82 11.70 9.70
C GLN A 35 37.76 10.22 9.27
N SER A 36 38.86 9.47 9.38
CA SER A 36 38.97 8.10 8.92
C SER A 36 39.96 7.32 9.78
N GLU A 37 39.45 6.30 10.46
CA GLU A 37 40.31 5.42 11.23
C GLU A 37 41.27 4.64 10.31
N PHE A 38 40.83 4.29 9.10
CA PHE A 38 41.68 3.68 8.08
C PHE A 38 42.89 4.55 7.76
N PHE A 39 42.68 5.83 7.40
CA PHE A 39 43.80 6.72 7.08
C PHE A 39 44.68 6.99 8.30
N THR A 40 44.11 7.06 9.50
CA THR A 40 44.89 7.17 10.74
C THR A 40 45.84 5.98 10.90
N ARG A 41 45.30 4.75 10.83
CA ARG A 41 46.09 3.51 10.95
C ARG A 41 47.19 3.43 9.90
N ILE A 42 46.90 3.77 8.64
CA ILE A 42 47.90 3.76 7.56
C ILE A 42 49.00 4.79 7.81
N CYS A 43 48.62 6.03 8.13
CA CYS A 43 49.57 7.14 8.28
C CYS A 43 50.47 6.98 9.52
N ASP A 44 49.97 6.34 10.57
CA ASP A 44 50.73 6.11 11.81
C ASP A 44 51.47 4.76 11.78
N SER A 45 51.27 3.95 10.74
CA SER A 45 51.94 2.67 10.61
C SER A 45 53.42 2.79 10.24
N ASN A 46 54.21 1.82 10.70
CA ASN A 46 55.59 1.60 10.26
C ASN A 46 55.66 0.76 8.96
N PHE A 47 54.53 0.53 8.28
CA PHE A 47 54.50 -0.17 7.01
C PHE A 47 54.94 0.74 5.86
N LYS A 48 55.12 0.18 4.66
CA LYS A 48 55.69 0.89 3.51
C LYS A 48 54.91 2.16 3.18
N GLU A 49 53.61 2.14 3.36
CA GLU A 49 52.67 3.21 3.06
C GLU A 49 52.89 4.42 3.99
N GLY A 50 52.97 4.17 5.30
CA GLY A 50 53.29 5.20 6.30
C GLY A 50 54.70 5.75 6.14
N VAL A 51 55.69 4.88 5.87
CA VAL A 51 57.09 5.27 5.70
C VAL A 51 57.32 6.05 4.40
N ASN A 52 56.72 5.63 3.29
CA ASN A 52 56.86 6.31 1.99
C ASN A 52 55.94 7.52 1.86
N SER A 53 55.03 7.74 2.82
CA SER A 53 53.99 8.78 2.77
C SER A 53 53.15 8.71 1.48
N GLU A 54 52.87 7.48 1.04
CA GLU A 54 52.16 7.19 -0.20
C GLU A 54 51.24 5.98 -0.02
N LEU A 55 50.00 6.10 -0.48
CA LEU A 55 49.00 5.04 -0.49
C LEU A 55 48.44 4.83 -1.89
N ASP A 56 48.34 3.58 -2.31
CA ASP A 56 47.75 3.18 -3.58
C ASP A 56 46.34 2.61 -3.37
N LEU A 57 45.34 3.26 -3.97
CA LEU A 57 43.92 2.88 -3.96
C LEU A 57 43.43 2.45 -5.35
N SER A 58 44.32 2.00 -6.23
CA SER A 58 43.99 1.61 -7.62
C SER A 58 43.00 0.44 -7.75
N ALA A 59 42.58 -0.18 -6.65
CA ALA A 59 41.47 -1.15 -6.64
C ALA A 59 40.09 -0.48 -6.76
N ASP A 60 40.01 0.83 -6.52
CA ASP A 60 38.80 1.64 -6.59
C ASP A 60 38.73 2.50 -7.84
N ASP A 61 37.54 3.03 -8.11
CA ASP A 61 37.31 3.96 -9.21
C ASP A 61 37.92 5.36 -8.90
N PRO A 62 38.79 5.90 -9.77
CA PRO A 62 39.47 7.17 -9.51
C PRO A 62 38.53 8.38 -9.38
N ASP A 63 37.34 8.36 -9.98
CA ASP A 63 36.37 9.46 -9.88
C ASP A 63 35.65 9.42 -8.53
N HIS A 64 35.31 8.23 -8.02
CA HIS A 64 34.74 8.08 -6.67
C HIS A 64 35.76 8.40 -5.56
N ILE A 65 37.04 8.03 -5.75
CA ILE A 65 38.11 8.43 -4.83
C ILE A 65 38.25 9.96 -4.80
N GLU A 66 38.18 10.63 -5.95
CA GLU A 66 38.21 12.09 -6.01
C GLU A 66 37.05 12.72 -5.23
N GLN A 67 35.82 12.20 -5.41
CA GLN A 67 34.65 12.66 -4.65
C GLN A 67 34.78 12.40 -3.14
N MET A 68 35.36 11.26 -2.73
CA MET A 68 35.64 10.96 -1.32
C MET A 68 36.63 11.97 -0.72
N LEU A 69 37.69 12.30 -1.47
CA LEU A 69 38.64 13.33 -1.04
C LEU A 69 37.98 14.72 -0.98
N HIS A 70 37.14 15.07 -1.96
CA HIS A 70 36.37 16.32 -1.89
C HIS A 70 35.46 16.37 -0.65
N PHE A 71 34.85 15.25 -0.29
CA PHE A 71 34.07 15.14 0.95
C PHE A 71 34.93 15.42 2.18
N LEU A 72 36.10 14.79 2.32
CA LEU A 72 36.99 15.01 3.47
C LEU A 72 37.43 16.47 3.64
N TYR A 73 37.45 17.26 2.56
CA TYR A 73 37.85 18.68 2.61
C TYR A 73 36.70 19.68 2.67
N SER A 74 35.46 19.26 2.41
CA SER A 74 34.32 20.19 2.30
C SER A 74 33.09 19.76 3.09
N GLY A 75 33.01 18.48 3.47
CA GLY A 75 31.83 17.82 4.03
C GLY A 75 30.74 17.52 2.99
N GLN A 76 31.04 17.62 1.70
CA GLN A 76 30.12 17.35 0.59
C GLN A 76 30.84 16.67 -0.57
N TYR A 77 30.12 15.84 -1.33
CA TYR A 77 30.52 15.39 -2.67
C TYR A 77 29.47 15.83 -3.69
N ASN A 78 29.80 15.83 -4.98
CA ASN A 78 28.87 16.27 -6.01
C ASN A 78 27.93 15.13 -6.41
N ASP A 79 26.64 15.43 -6.52
CA ASP A 79 25.73 14.52 -7.20
C ASP A 79 26.11 14.56 -8.68
N LEU A 80 26.50 13.44 -9.29
CA LEU A 80 26.79 13.37 -10.74
C LEU A 80 25.53 13.60 -11.61
N ALA A 81 24.42 13.98 -10.97
CA ALA A 81 23.12 14.25 -11.52
C ALA A 81 23.08 15.62 -12.24
N SER A 82 23.44 15.60 -13.52
CA SER A 82 23.18 16.63 -14.54
C SER A 82 23.83 18.00 -14.36
N ASP A 83 24.67 18.38 -15.32
CA ASP A 83 25.10 19.76 -15.61
C ASP A 83 23.93 20.67 -16.06
N ASP A 84 22.73 20.56 -15.48
CA ASP A 84 21.64 21.50 -15.72
C ASP A 84 21.70 22.63 -14.69
N PRO A 85 22.22 23.82 -15.06
CA PRO A 85 22.37 24.96 -14.16
C PRO A 85 21.03 25.57 -13.70
N ASN A 86 19.88 24.99 -14.09
CA ASN A 86 18.55 25.52 -13.77
C ASN A 86 17.70 24.60 -12.86
N SER A 87 18.27 23.55 -12.27
CA SER A 87 17.53 22.59 -11.39
C SER A 87 17.63 22.89 -9.88
N ASP A 88 17.90 24.14 -9.51
CA ASP A 88 18.11 24.55 -8.12
C ASP A 88 16.77 24.73 -7.38
N SER A 89 16.28 23.68 -6.71
CA SER A 89 15.26 23.82 -5.64
C SER A 89 15.08 22.62 -4.69
N SER A 90 15.91 21.57 -4.73
CA SER A 90 15.81 20.51 -3.72
C SER A 90 16.88 20.65 -2.62
N PRO A 91 16.49 20.92 -1.35
CA PRO A 91 17.44 21.01 -0.22
C PRO A 91 18.20 19.70 0.04
N ALA A 92 17.81 18.58 -0.60
CA ALA A 92 18.52 17.31 -0.54
C ALA A 92 19.83 17.29 -1.35
N ARG A 93 19.98 18.14 -2.39
CA ARG A 93 21.10 18.07 -3.36
C ARG A 93 22.38 18.80 -2.91
N THR A 94 22.29 19.77 -1.99
CA THR A 94 23.41 20.66 -1.65
C THR A 94 23.67 20.83 -0.15
N GLY A 95 22.90 20.15 0.70
CA GLY A 95 23.04 20.24 2.15
C GLY A 95 24.34 19.60 2.65
N LYS A 96 25.08 20.30 3.52
CA LYS A 96 26.05 19.64 4.42
C LYS A 96 25.24 18.74 5.37
N LEU A 97 25.81 17.63 5.81
CA LEU A 97 25.24 16.85 6.91
C LEU A 97 25.36 17.66 8.21
N THR A 98 24.43 18.59 8.45
CA THR A 98 24.32 19.31 9.73
C THR A 98 23.84 18.36 10.82
N ALA A 99 24.03 18.74 12.09
CA ALA A 99 23.53 17.98 13.23
C ALA A 99 22.01 17.73 13.13
N GLU A 100 21.25 18.70 12.60
CA GLU A 100 19.81 18.58 12.39
C GLU A 100 19.47 17.57 11.28
N THR A 101 20.13 17.64 10.11
CA THR A 101 19.93 16.63 9.05
C THR A 101 20.37 15.25 9.46
N ARG A 102 21.44 15.13 10.28
CA ARG A 102 21.89 13.87 10.85
C ARG A 102 20.85 13.29 11.80
N LYS A 103 20.29 14.12 12.69
CA LYS A 103 19.19 13.71 13.60
C LYS A 103 17.96 13.28 12.82
N LEU A 104 17.57 14.05 11.79
CA LEU A 104 16.43 13.72 10.95
C LEU A 104 16.66 12.41 10.20
N PHE A 105 17.87 12.19 9.69
CA PHE A 105 18.22 10.94 9.01
C PHE A 105 18.26 9.76 9.97
N MET A 106 18.81 9.91 11.17
CA MET A 106 18.77 8.86 12.19
C MET A 106 17.35 8.50 12.59
N TYR A 107 16.45 9.48 12.70
CA TYR A 107 15.02 9.23 12.90
C TYR A 107 14.39 8.48 11.71
N ILE A 108 14.79 8.81 10.48
CA ILE A 108 14.32 8.12 9.27
C ILE A 108 14.84 6.68 9.23
N LEU A 109 16.10 6.43 9.57
CA LEU A 109 16.67 5.07 9.68
C LEU A 109 16.01 4.25 10.80
N ASP A 110 15.71 4.88 11.93
CA ASP A 110 14.93 4.26 13.02
C ASP A 110 13.52 3.87 12.54
N SER A 111 12.88 4.72 11.71
CA SER A 111 11.61 4.38 11.05
C SER A 111 11.69 3.21 10.06
N TYR A 112 12.91 2.84 9.64
CA TYR A 112 13.16 1.68 8.79
C TYR A 112 13.52 0.41 9.58
N GLY A 113 13.81 0.54 10.88
CA GLY A 113 14.25 -0.56 11.74
C GLY A 113 15.74 -0.90 11.61
N THR A 114 16.54 -0.02 11.01
CA THR A 114 17.98 -0.20 10.79
C THR A 114 18.77 0.78 11.64
N HIS A 115 19.34 0.31 12.76
CA HIS A 115 20.37 1.08 13.48
C HIS A 115 21.74 0.74 12.86
N PRO A 116 22.44 1.69 12.21
CA PRO A 116 23.81 1.43 11.77
C PRO A 116 24.68 1.24 13.02
N ASN A 117 25.27 0.05 13.18
CA ASN A 117 26.21 -0.37 14.23
C ASN A 117 26.51 0.70 15.29
N ALA A 118 25.83 0.60 16.44
CA ALA A 118 26.28 1.29 17.64
C ALA A 118 27.69 0.76 17.99
N PRO A 119 28.68 1.63 18.28
CA PRO A 119 29.92 1.16 18.88
C PRO A 119 29.57 0.45 20.19
N GLY A 120 30.19 -0.72 20.43
CA GLY A 120 30.01 -1.45 21.68
C GLY A 120 30.26 -0.52 22.86
N ASN A 121 29.26 -0.36 23.71
CA ASN A 121 29.44 0.27 25.02
C ASN A 121 30.22 -0.73 25.90
N ASP A 122 31.54 -0.64 25.82
CA ASP A 122 32.41 -0.91 26.96
C ASP A 122 32.51 0.40 27.76
N GLU A 123 31.50 0.70 28.58
CA GLU A 123 31.61 1.71 29.63
C GLU A 123 30.99 1.14 30.92
N ASP A 124 31.88 0.54 31.70
CA ASP A 124 31.98 0.56 33.16
C ASP A 124 30.70 0.29 33.98
N GLU A 125 30.61 -0.96 34.43
CA GLU A 125 29.90 -1.38 35.64
C GLU A 125 30.43 -0.58 36.85
N GLU A 126 29.73 0.49 37.24
CA GLU A 126 29.80 0.97 38.62
C GLU A 126 28.81 0.18 39.48
N GLU A 127 29.37 -0.79 40.21
CA GLU A 127 28.78 -1.43 41.38
C GLU A 127 28.21 -0.38 42.33
N SER A 128 26.93 -0.50 42.66
CA SER A 128 26.42 -0.05 43.95
C SER A 128 25.72 -1.22 44.62
N GLU A 129 26.47 -1.78 45.58
CA GLU A 129 25.96 -2.61 46.66
C GLU A 129 24.87 -1.83 47.40
N ASP A 130 23.70 -2.42 47.55
CA ASP A 130 22.89 -2.23 48.75
C ASP A 130 22.10 -3.52 49.00
N GLU A 131 22.59 -4.24 50.01
CA GLU A 131 21.91 -5.32 50.70
C GLU A 131 20.60 -4.81 51.28
N GLU A 132 19.50 -5.54 51.09
CA GLU A 132 18.51 -5.71 52.16
C GLU A 132 17.78 -7.04 51.97
N SER A 133 17.92 -7.86 53.02
CA SER A 133 17.48 -9.23 53.20
C SER A 133 16.04 -9.37 53.65
N GLU A 134 15.60 -10.63 53.72
CA GLU A 134 14.40 -11.22 54.38
C GLU A 134 13.31 -11.64 53.39
N ASP A 135 12.67 -12.80 53.47
CA ASP A 135 12.82 -14.09 54.18
C ASP A 135 11.64 -14.96 53.69
N GLU A 136 11.75 -16.28 53.83
CA GLU A 136 10.70 -17.32 53.74
C GLU A 136 10.09 -17.59 52.34
N GLY A 137 10.00 -18.81 51.81
CA GLY A 137 10.05 -20.13 52.40
C GLY A 137 8.95 -21.01 51.75
N SER A 138 9.27 -22.29 51.54
CA SER A 138 8.43 -23.42 51.10
C SER A 138 7.94 -23.44 49.65
N ASP A 139 8.40 -24.40 48.84
CA ASP A 139 7.90 -25.79 48.70
C ASP A 139 6.55 -25.81 47.95
N ASP A 140 6.57 -26.32 46.71
CA ASP A 140 5.71 -27.43 46.30
C ASP A 140 6.00 -27.79 44.84
N GLU A 141 6.62 -28.95 44.68
CA GLU A 141 6.63 -29.75 43.46
C GLU A 141 5.20 -30.19 43.14
N LEU A 142 4.71 -29.91 41.94
CA LEU A 142 3.61 -30.66 41.33
C LEU A 142 3.97 -30.96 39.88
N GLU A 143 4.36 -32.21 39.67
CA GLU A 143 4.16 -32.99 38.46
C GLU A 143 2.63 -33.15 38.18
N ASP A 144 2.27 -33.72 37.02
CA ASP A 144 0.93 -34.04 36.50
C ASP A 144 0.35 -32.92 35.59
N ASP A 145 -0.16 -33.15 34.39
CA ASP A 145 -0.54 -34.39 33.68
C ASP A 145 -0.47 -34.13 32.17
N GLU A 146 -0.05 -35.17 31.44
CA GLU A 146 -0.22 -35.30 30.00
C GLU A 146 -1.71 -35.33 29.65
N LEU A 147 -2.16 -34.47 28.74
CA LEU A 147 -3.44 -34.64 28.05
C LEU A 147 -3.19 -34.62 26.54
N GLU A 148 -3.13 -35.82 26.00
CA GLU A 148 -3.34 -36.14 24.59
C GLU A 148 -4.82 -35.85 24.26
N ASP A 149 -5.09 -34.81 23.47
CA ASP A 149 -6.39 -34.63 22.84
C ASP A 149 -6.35 -35.25 21.44
N ASP A 150 -6.84 -36.49 21.39
CA ASP A 150 -7.23 -37.21 20.18
C ASP A 150 -8.47 -36.57 19.51
N GLU A 151 -8.51 -36.77 18.20
CA GLU A 151 -9.30 -36.15 17.10
C GLU A 151 -10.85 -36.17 17.22
N PRO A 152 -11.56 -35.55 16.25
CA PRO A 152 -11.92 -36.37 15.08
C PRO A 152 -11.82 -35.68 13.72
N GLU A 153 -11.40 -36.48 12.74
CA GLU A 153 -11.60 -36.29 11.31
C GLU A 153 -13.11 -36.22 10.98
N ASP A 154 -13.56 -35.12 10.38
CA ASP A 154 -14.87 -35.05 9.72
C ASP A 154 -14.70 -35.44 8.24
N ASP A 155 -14.90 -36.73 7.99
CA ASP A 155 -15.38 -37.29 6.73
C ASP A 155 -16.90 -37.03 6.65
N GLU A 156 -17.39 -36.40 5.57
CA GLU A 156 -18.64 -36.84 4.93
C GLU A 156 -18.92 -36.11 3.60
N SER A 157 -18.79 -36.90 2.54
CA SER A 157 -19.73 -37.06 1.42
C SER A 157 -19.81 -36.03 0.29
N GLU A 158 -19.52 -36.59 -0.88
CA GLU A 158 -19.85 -36.16 -2.24
C GLU A 158 -21.37 -36.13 -2.45
N ASP A 159 -21.90 -35.04 -3.01
CA ASP A 159 -23.19 -35.04 -3.70
C ASP A 159 -22.98 -34.56 -5.14
N ASP A 160 -23.09 -35.56 -6.02
CA ASP A 160 -23.11 -35.53 -7.48
C ASP A 160 -24.55 -35.24 -7.94
N GLU A 161 -24.78 -34.13 -8.65
CA GLU A 161 -25.94 -34.01 -9.55
C GLU A 161 -25.53 -33.42 -10.90
N SER A 162 -25.62 -34.30 -11.89
CA SER A 162 -25.50 -34.11 -13.32
C SER A 162 -26.73 -33.44 -13.97
N ASP A 163 -26.57 -33.11 -15.26
CA ASP A 163 -27.54 -32.68 -16.29
C ASP A 163 -27.76 -31.16 -16.42
N SER A 164 -27.68 -30.53 -17.58
CA SER A 164 -27.54 -30.98 -18.98
C SER A 164 -27.20 -29.78 -19.88
N GLU A 165 -26.56 -30.07 -21.01
CA GLU A 165 -26.25 -29.13 -22.10
C GLU A 165 -27.54 -28.64 -22.79
N ASP A 166 -27.66 -27.34 -23.11
CA ASP A 166 -28.51 -26.89 -24.22
C ASP A 166 -27.94 -25.64 -24.90
N GLU A 167 -28.06 -25.66 -26.23
CA GLU A 167 -27.36 -24.86 -27.22
C GLU A 167 -27.93 -23.45 -27.40
N GLY A 168 -27.09 -22.51 -27.86
CA GLY A 168 -27.49 -21.13 -28.13
C GLY A 168 -28.18 -20.91 -29.48
N HIS A 169 -28.98 -19.84 -29.59
CA HIS A 169 -28.89 -18.80 -30.64
C HIS A 169 -29.95 -17.67 -30.46
N PRO A 170 -29.81 -16.50 -31.15
CA PRO A 170 -30.10 -15.17 -30.61
C PRO A 170 -31.42 -14.56 -31.10
N ILE A 171 -31.91 -13.52 -30.40
CA ILE A 171 -33.00 -12.66 -30.92
C ILE A 171 -32.68 -11.17 -30.70
N ALA A 172 -32.60 -10.47 -31.82
CA ALA A 172 -32.60 -9.03 -31.95
C ALA A 172 -34.04 -8.44 -31.89
N GLY A 173 -34.17 -7.20 -31.40
CA GLY A 173 -35.37 -6.37 -31.56
C GLY A 173 -35.30 -5.14 -30.64
N ARG A 174 -34.86 -3.96 -31.08
CA ARG A 174 -35.55 -2.95 -31.90
C ARG A 174 -36.88 -2.44 -31.31
N TRP A 175 -36.80 -1.33 -30.56
CA TRP A 175 -37.77 -0.23 -30.48
C TRP A 175 -36.93 1.03 -30.16
N GLY A 176 -37.03 2.21 -30.79
CA GLY A 176 -38.11 2.80 -31.57
C GLY A 176 -38.52 4.16 -30.98
N ILE A 177 -37.65 5.18 -31.09
CA ILE A 177 -37.90 6.63 -31.31
C ILE A 177 -39.14 7.33 -30.70
N GLY A 178 -38.86 8.42 -29.96
CA GLY A 178 -39.78 9.56 -29.71
C GLY A 178 -39.06 10.74 -29.04
N GLY A 179 -38.96 11.89 -29.74
CA GLY A 179 -38.20 13.11 -29.35
C GLY A 179 -38.81 13.94 -28.22
N ILE A 180 -38.11 14.95 -27.67
CA ILE A 180 -38.08 16.40 -28.02
C ILE A 180 -37.38 17.14 -26.81
N PRO A 181 -36.77 18.36 -26.86
CA PRO A 181 -35.96 19.11 -27.83
C PRO A 181 -34.58 19.60 -27.27
N ARG A 182 -33.72 20.17 -28.14
CA ARG A 182 -32.49 20.91 -27.79
C ARG A 182 -32.76 22.30 -27.20
N PRO A 183 -31.90 22.83 -26.31
CA PRO A 183 -31.65 24.26 -26.18
C PRO A 183 -30.37 24.68 -26.92
N ARG A 184 -30.39 25.95 -27.31
CA ARG A 184 -29.53 26.67 -28.26
C ARG A 184 -28.10 26.89 -27.81
N ASP A 185 -27.29 27.11 -28.83
CA ASP A 185 -25.93 27.62 -28.83
C ASP A 185 -25.73 28.83 -27.89
N ALA A 186 -24.73 28.73 -27.03
CA ALA A 186 -24.09 29.86 -26.38
C ALA A 186 -22.58 29.76 -26.65
N SER A 187 -22.13 30.56 -27.60
CA SER A 187 -20.74 30.84 -27.91
C SER A 187 -20.09 31.49 -26.68
N GLY A 188 -19.10 30.83 -26.10
CA GLY A 188 -18.30 31.35 -25.00
C GLY A 188 -16.90 30.75 -25.08
N ALA A 189 -15.91 31.62 -25.20
CA ALA A 189 -14.52 31.33 -25.51
C ALA A 189 -13.92 30.19 -24.67
N SER A 190 -13.40 29.18 -25.36
CA SER A 190 -12.46 28.21 -24.78
C SER A 190 -11.08 28.85 -24.71
N ASP A 191 -10.71 29.30 -23.53
CA ASP A 191 -9.32 29.51 -23.12
C ASP A 191 -8.62 28.15 -23.14
N GLN A 192 -7.84 27.89 -24.20
CA GLN A 192 -7.00 26.71 -24.31
C GLN A 192 -5.74 26.93 -23.47
N GLY A 193 -5.88 26.77 -22.15
CA GLY A 193 -4.75 26.44 -21.29
C GLY A 193 -4.24 25.05 -21.70
N SER A 194 -3.24 25.02 -22.57
CA SER A 194 -2.49 23.81 -22.89
C SER A 194 -1.79 23.33 -21.62
N VAL A 195 -2.41 22.39 -20.90
CA VAL A 195 -1.73 21.60 -19.88
C VAL A 195 -0.73 20.74 -20.63
N GLN A 196 0.52 21.20 -20.68
CA GLN A 196 1.64 20.38 -21.12
C GLN A 196 1.72 19.19 -20.17
N GLN A 197 1.33 18.01 -20.65
CA GLN A 197 1.72 16.75 -20.00
C GLN A 197 3.24 16.69 -20.05
N SER A 198 3.88 17.07 -18.95
CA SER A 198 5.31 16.81 -18.75
C SER A 198 5.50 15.30 -18.77
N SER A 199 6.26 14.80 -19.75
CA SER A 199 6.74 13.42 -19.75
C SER A 199 7.36 13.08 -18.40
N PRO A 200 7.16 11.85 -17.87
CA PRO A 200 7.78 11.46 -16.61
C PRO A 200 9.31 11.62 -16.72
N ILE A 201 9.89 12.34 -15.75
CA ILE A 201 11.34 12.54 -15.64
C ILE A 201 11.97 11.15 -15.52
N PRO A 202 12.94 10.77 -16.39
CA PRO A 202 13.64 9.50 -16.28
C PRO A 202 14.29 9.36 -14.90
N VAL A 203 14.25 8.15 -14.33
CA VAL A 203 14.93 7.85 -13.06
C VAL A 203 16.44 8.05 -13.27
N ASP A 204 17.06 8.83 -12.38
CA ASP A 204 18.51 9.08 -12.42
C ASP A 204 19.29 7.92 -11.79
N ILE A 205 19.45 6.85 -12.56
CA ILE A 205 20.17 5.66 -12.13
C ILE A 205 21.65 5.96 -11.87
N THR A 206 22.26 6.84 -12.67
CA THR A 206 23.67 7.21 -12.48
C THR A 206 23.89 7.93 -11.15
N GLY A 207 22.99 8.85 -10.79
CA GLY A 207 23.02 9.51 -9.48
C GLY A 207 22.84 8.53 -8.32
N LEU A 208 21.90 7.58 -8.44
CA LEU A 208 21.70 6.54 -7.42
C LEU A 208 22.94 5.64 -7.26
N LEU A 209 23.51 5.13 -8.36
CA LEU A 209 24.72 4.32 -8.34
C LEU A 209 25.90 5.08 -7.73
N HIS A 210 26.03 6.37 -8.03
CA HIS A 210 27.05 7.21 -7.41
C HIS A 210 26.91 7.25 -5.88
N HIS A 211 25.70 7.39 -5.35
CA HIS A 211 25.48 7.35 -3.90
C HIS A 211 25.79 5.98 -3.28
N VAL A 212 25.48 4.88 -3.98
CA VAL A 212 25.85 3.53 -3.52
C VAL A 212 27.38 3.38 -3.47
N ALA A 213 28.09 3.84 -4.49
CA ALA A 213 29.54 3.79 -4.51
C ALA A 213 30.16 4.64 -3.38
N MET A 214 29.69 5.88 -3.18
CA MET A 214 30.15 6.73 -2.10
C MET A 214 29.85 6.14 -0.70
N TYR A 215 28.72 5.45 -0.55
CA TYR A 215 28.39 4.70 0.67
C TYR A 215 29.39 3.58 0.93
N ALA A 216 29.68 2.76 -0.10
CA ALA A 216 30.64 1.66 -0.01
C ALA A 216 32.06 2.14 0.29
N LEU A 217 32.48 3.27 -0.28
CA LEU A 217 33.76 3.92 0.08
C LEU A 217 33.77 4.40 1.53
N GLY A 218 32.66 5.01 1.98
CA GLY A 218 32.49 5.43 3.36
C GLY A 218 32.62 4.29 4.36
N ASP A 219 32.06 3.13 4.04
CA ASP A 219 32.19 1.92 4.85
C ASP A 219 33.62 1.36 4.82
N ARG A 220 34.16 1.12 3.63
CA ARG A 220 35.50 0.52 3.42
C ARG A 220 36.63 1.32 4.05
N TYR A 221 36.56 2.65 3.96
CA TYR A 221 37.58 3.56 4.50
C TYR A 221 37.20 4.13 5.87
N PHE A 222 36.16 3.59 6.52
CA PHE A 222 35.71 3.99 7.86
C PHE A 222 35.46 5.51 7.98
N ILE A 223 34.85 6.11 6.94
CA ILE A 223 34.41 7.51 6.90
C ILE A 223 32.90 7.54 7.16
N ASN A 224 32.52 7.44 8.44
CA ASN A 224 31.12 7.29 8.84
C ASN A 224 30.22 8.44 8.34
N ASP A 225 30.71 9.68 8.35
CA ASP A 225 29.92 10.83 7.90
C ASP A 225 29.64 10.78 6.39
N LEU A 226 30.56 10.21 5.60
CA LEU A 226 30.35 9.98 4.17
C LEU A 226 29.30 8.89 3.96
N LYS A 227 29.45 7.76 4.67
CA LYS A 227 28.50 6.63 4.64
C LYS A 227 27.08 7.13 4.93
N LEU A 228 26.89 7.90 5.99
CA LEU A 228 25.58 8.45 6.36
C LEU A 228 25.04 9.48 5.36
N LEU A 229 25.87 10.40 4.88
CA LEU A 229 25.43 11.38 3.87
C LEU A 229 25.00 10.69 2.58
N SER A 230 25.74 9.67 2.16
CA SER A 230 25.44 8.90 0.96
C SER A 230 24.15 8.12 1.05
N ALA A 231 23.88 7.47 2.19
CA ALA A 231 22.60 6.82 2.40
C ALA A 231 21.42 7.80 2.46
N PHE A 232 21.61 8.97 3.08
CA PHE A 232 20.59 10.02 3.10
C PHE A 232 20.25 10.50 1.68
N ARG A 233 21.27 10.85 0.90
CA ARG A 233 21.08 11.31 -0.49
C ARG A 233 20.46 10.22 -1.36
N PHE A 234 20.93 8.98 -1.22
CA PHE A 234 20.34 7.82 -1.88
C PHE A 234 18.83 7.72 -1.62
N ALA A 235 18.41 7.72 -0.35
CA ALA A 235 17.01 7.63 0.02
C ALA A 235 16.17 8.81 -0.52
N CYS A 236 16.72 10.03 -0.56
CA CYS A 236 16.06 11.21 -1.11
C CYS A 236 15.96 11.19 -2.65
N CYS A 237 16.86 10.50 -3.34
CA CYS A 237 16.90 10.42 -4.80
C CYS A 237 16.07 9.25 -5.35
N LEU A 238 15.55 8.35 -4.50
CA LEU A 238 14.69 7.26 -4.94
C LEU A 238 13.37 7.79 -5.54
N PRO A 239 12.87 7.15 -6.62
CA PRO A 239 11.62 7.57 -7.25
C PRO A 239 10.40 7.28 -6.36
N GLU A 240 9.24 7.82 -6.75
CA GLU A 240 7.98 7.55 -6.06
C GLU A 240 7.49 6.11 -6.28
N LYS A 241 7.73 5.56 -7.47
CA LYS A 241 7.30 4.24 -7.94
C LYS A 241 8.49 3.40 -8.39
N TRP A 242 8.34 2.08 -8.26
CA TRP A 242 9.31 1.13 -8.78
C TRP A 242 9.45 1.21 -10.30
N ASP A 243 10.70 1.19 -10.78
CA ASP A 243 11.07 1.11 -12.19
C ASP A 243 12.04 -0.06 -12.39
N HIS A 244 11.95 -0.74 -13.53
CA HIS A 244 12.81 -1.90 -13.83
C HIS A 244 14.31 -1.55 -13.84
N SER A 245 14.68 -0.31 -14.16
CA SER A 245 16.08 0.14 -14.15
C SER A 245 16.71 0.14 -12.75
N LEU A 246 15.91 0.15 -11.68
CA LEU A 246 16.40 0.06 -10.29
C LEU A 246 17.05 -1.29 -9.97
N TRP A 247 16.85 -2.34 -10.78
CA TRP A 247 17.58 -3.60 -10.59
C TRP A 247 19.09 -3.43 -10.68
N ALA A 248 19.58 -2.50 -11.51
CA ALA A 248 21.01 -2.19 -11.57
C ALA A 248 21.52 -1.61 -10.24
N VAL A 249 20.67 -0.86 -9.53
CA VAL A 249 21.00 -0.29 -8.22
C VAL A 249 21.01 -1.37 -7.14
N VAL A 250 20.04 -2.29 -7.17
CA VAL A 250 20.01 -3.44 -6.24
C VAL A 250 21.25 -4.32 -6.41
N GLU A 251 21.65 -4.60 -7.65
CA GLU A 251 22.85 -5.36 -7.96
C GLU A 251 24.12 -4.66 -7.46
N GLU A 252 24.21 -3.34 -7.64
CA GLU A 252 25.35 -2.58 -7.12
C GLU A 252 25.43 -2.61 -5.58
N ILE A 253 24.28 -2.52 -4.89
CA ILE A 253 24.23 -2.63 -3.43
C ILE A 253 24.70 -4.02 -2.98
N ASP A 254 24.18 -5.10 -3.57
CA ASP A 254 24.52 -6.48 -3.22
C ASP A 254 26.02 -6.78 -3.45
N ASN A 255 26.61 -6.20 -4.49
CA ASN A 255 28.04 -6.38 -4.80
C ASN A 255 28.98 -5.60 -3.87
N ASN A 256 28.53 -4.50 -3.27
CA ASN A 256 29.40 -3.54 -2.57
C ASN A 256 29.08 -3.34 -1.08
N THR A 257 28.01 -3.94 -0.56
CA THR A 257 27.61 -3.81 0.85
C THR A 257 27.46 -5.17 1.52
N SER A 258 27.56 -5.18 2.85
CA SER A 258 27.31 -6.41 3.61
C SER A 258 25.84 -6.82 3.51
N PRO A 259 25.50 -8.12 3.43
CA PRO A 259 24.12 -8.59 3.50
C PRO A 259 23.38 -8.17 4.77
N ASP A 260 24.12 -7.92 5.87
CA ASP A 260 23.56 -7.47 7.14
C ASP A 260 23.34 -5.93 7.19
N ASP A 261 23.86 -5.19 6.21
CA ASP A 261 23.72 -3.74 6.13
C ASP A 261 22.45 -3.35 5.37
N GLY A 262 21.34 -3.29 6.10
CA GLY A 262 20.03 -2.90 5.56
C GLY A 262 19.89 -1.41 5.21
N THR A 263 20.90 -0.56 5.47
CA THR A 263 20.76 0.92 5.40
C THR A 263 20.35 1.41 4.00
N LEU A 264 20.92 0.82 2.94
CA LEU A 264 20.54 1.13 1.55
C LEU A 264 19.39 0.25 1.05
N GLN A 265 19.27 -0.97 1.58
CA GLN A 265 18.24 -1.93 1.15
C GLN A 265 16.84 -1.54 1.63
N ASP A 266 16.71 -1.05 2.87
CA ASP A 266 15.43 -0.70 3.46
C ASP A 266 14.66 0.38 2.71
N PRO A 267 15.28 1.49 2.25
CA PRO A 267 14.62 2.45 1.37
C PRO A 267 14.07 1.82 0.08
N ILE A 268 14.79 0.86 -0.52
CA ILE A 268 14.34 0.11 -1.71
C ILE A 268 13.15 -0.79 -1.35
N ILE A 269 13.24 -1.54 -0.27
CA ILE A 269 12.15 -2.41 0.19
C ILE A 269 10.90 -1.58 0.46
N LYS A 270 11.03 -0.42 1.11
CA LYS A 270 9.91 0.51 1.35
C LYS A 270 9.31 1.03 0.04
N LEU A 271 10.13 1.34 -0.96
CA LEU A 271 9.66 1.70 -2.29
C LEU A 271 8.82 0.58 -2.92
N CYS A 272 9.28 -0.68 -2.84
CA CYS A 272 8.52 -1.83 -3.32
C CYS A 272 7.21 -2.03 -2.55
N LEU A 273 7.21 -1.86 -1.22
CA LEU A 273 6.04 -2.07 -0.38
C LEU A 273 4.85 -1.15 -0.73
N ARG A 274 5.11 0.04 -1.27
CA ARG A 274 4.07 0.99 -1.73
C ARG A 274 3.13 0.40 -2.79
N ASP A 275 3.61 -0.55 -3.58
CA ASP A 275 2.86 -1.17 -4.69
C ASP A 275 3.15 -2.69 -4.75
N SER A 276 3.36 -3.29 -3.58
CA SER A 276 3.82 -4.68 -3.44
C SER A 276 2.85 -5.69 -4.07
N VAL A 277 1.54 -5.46 -3.97
CA VAL A 277 0.52 -6.34 -4.57
C VAL A 277 0.70 -6.44 -6.09
N ARG A 278 0.90 -5.32 -6.77
CA ARG A 278 1.11 -5.32 -8.23
C ARG A 278 2.47 -5.91 -8.60
N LEU A 279 3.53 -5.52 -7.88
CA LEU A 279 4.90 -5.98 -8.14
C LEU A 279 5.04 -7.49 -7.93
N LEU A 280 4.54 -8.04 -6.82
CA LEU A 280 4.61 -9.47 -6.52
C LEU A 280 3.66 -10.29 -7.40
N SER A 281 2.62 -9.69 -8.00
CA SER A 281 1.80 -10.36 -9.00
C SER A 281 2.54 -10.56 -10.34
N ASP A 282 3.52 -9.69 -10.65
CA ASP A 282 4.33 -9.78 -11.86
C ASP A 282 5.33 -10.95 -11.77
N ALA A 283 5.24 -11.88 -12.72
CA ALA A 283 6.13 -13.04 -12.78
C ALA A 283 7.59 -12.65 -13.03
N THR A 284 7.83 -11.62 -13.85
CA THR A 284 9.19 -11.18 -14.19
C THR A 284 9.89 -10.54 -13.00
N PHE A 285 9.14 -9.76 -12.20
CA PHE A 285 9.63 -9.19 -10.96
C PHE A 285 9.99 -10.28 -9.95
N ARG A 286 9.10 -11.27 -9.76
CA ARG A 286 9.35 -12.39 -8.84
C ARG A 286 10.58 -13.21 -9.24
N GLU A 287 10.72 -13.54 -10.52
CA GLU A 287 11.88 -14.28 -11.02
C GLU A 287 13.17 -13.51 -10.71
N LYS A 288 13.20 -12.20 -10.99
CA LYS A 288 14.38 -11.38 -10.72
C LYS A 288 14.64 -11.21 -9.22
N LEU A 289 13.60 -11.12 -8.40
CA LEU A 289 13.71 -11.01 -6.93
C LEU A 289 14.45 -12.22 -6.32
N THR A 290 14.24 -13.43 -6.83
CA THR A 290 14.96 -14.63 -6.33
C THR A 290 16.47 -14.58 -6.53
N SER A 291 16.97 -13.68 -7.40
CA SER A 291 18.40 -13.46 -7.57
C SER A 291 19.02 -12.63 -6.43
N PHE A 292 18.21 -12.04 -5.54
CA PHE A 292 18.65 -11.13 -4.48
C PHE A 292 18.09 -11.53 -3.11
N PRO A 293 18.62 -12.59 -2.45
CA PRO A 293 18.08 -13.10 -1.19
C PRO A 293 18.07 -12.08 -0.04
N ALA A 294 19.07 -11.18 -0.01
CA ALA A 294 19.16 -10.10 0.98
C ALA A 294 17.98 -9.13 0.89
N MET A 295 17.41 -8.93 -0.31
CA MET A 295 16.20 -8.13 -0.51
C MET A 295 14.91 -8.96 -0.45
N GLU A 296 14.93 -10.18 -0.98
CA GLU A 296 13.76 -11.06 -1.11
C GLU A 296 13.10 -11.35 0.24
N LEU A 297 13.85 -11.92 1.19
CA LEU A 297 13.29 -12.35 2.47
C LEU A 297 12.72 -11.16 3.28
N PRO A 298 13.43 -10.03 3.43
CA PRO A 298 12.86 -8.86 4.10
C PRO A 298 11.63 -8.28 3.41
N LEU A 299 11.62 -8.21 2.07
CA LEU A 299 10.46 -7.70 1.32
C LEU A 299 9.23 -8.58 1.55
N LEU A 300 9.37 -9.89 1.41
CA LEU A 300 8.26 -10.83 1.62
C LEU A 300 7.75 -10.80 3.05
N ARG A 301 8.64 -10.79 4.05
CA ARG A 301 8.25 -10.66 5.47
C ARG A 301 7.48 -9.37 5.73
N LYS A 302 8.01 -8.23 5.30
CA LYS A 302 7.36 -6.92 5.49
C LYS A 302 6.02 -6.84 4.73
N HIS A 303 5.92 -7.45 3.54
CA HIS A 303 4.65 -7.55 2.80
C HIS A 303 3.60 -8.38 3.55
N CYS A 304 3.99 -9.55 4.08
CA CYS A 304 3.09 -10.38 4.88
C CYS A 304 2.61 -9.67 6.14
N LEU A 305 3.49 -8.93 6.85
CA LEU A 305 3.11 -8.13 8.01
C LEU A 305 2.08 -7.05 7.64
N GLN A 306 2.32 -6.31 6.55
CA GLN A 306 1.39 -5.30 6.04
C GLN A 306 0.04 -5.90 5.63
N ALA A 307 0.04 -7.09 5.01
CA ALA A 307 -1.18 -7.80 4.65
C ALA A 307 -1.95 -8.29 5.88
N ASN A 308 -1.25 -8.81 6.90
CA ASN A 308 -1.86 -9.25 8.15
C ASN A 308 -2.51 -8.07 8.89
N GLU A 309 -1.86 -6.91 8.94
CA GLU A 309 -2.44 -5.70 9.52
C GLU A 309 -3.75 -5.29 8.80
N GLN A 310 -3.76 -5.33 7.47
CA GLN A 310 -4.97 -5.09 6.68
C GLN A 310 -6.07 -6.14 6.92
N ILE A 311 -5.70 -7.41 7.13
CA ILE A 311 -6.66 -8.48 7.47
C ILE A 311 -7.25 -8.24 8.87
N ASP A 312 -6.42 -7.84 9.83
CA ASP A 312 -6.84 -7.55 11.20
C ASP A 312 -7.83 -6.38 11.27
N GLU A 313 -7.67 -5.36 10.43
CA GLU A 313 -8.66 -4.27 10.30
C GLU A 313 -10.04 -4.77 9.82
N LEU A 314 -10.08 -5.89 9.09
CA LEU A 314 -11.29 -6.46 8.51
C LEU A 314 -11.88 -7.61 9.35
N LYS A 315 -11.27 -7.98 10.48
CA LYS A 315 -11.62 -9.18 11.26
C LYS A 315 -13.07 -9.22 11.78
N GLU A 316 -13.69 -8.06 11.98
CA GLU A 316 -15.07 -7.94 12.47
C GLU A 316 -16.12 -8.09 11.35
N LEU A 317 -15.74 -7.87 10.09
CA LEU A 317 -16.68 -7.89 8.96
C LEU A 317 -17.38 -9.24 8.78
N PRO A 318 -16.72 -10.40 8.89
CA PRO A 318 -17.40 -11.69 8.78
C PRO A 318 -18.54 -11.87 9.79
N ALA A 319 -18.37 -11.41 11.03
CA ALA A 319 -19.38 -11.47 12.08
C ALA A 319 -20.58 -10.55 11.77
N ILE A 320 -20.30 -9.33 11.30
CA ILE A 320 -21.33 -8.38 10.84
C ILE A 320 -22.11 -8.97 9.65
N ILE A 321 -21.41 -9.51 8.65
CA ILE A 321 -22.01 -10.15 7.47
C ILE A 321 -22.91 -11.31 7.89
N LYS A 322 -22.48 -12.16 8.82
CA LYS A 322 -23.29 -13.27 9.36
C LYS A 322 -24.58 -12.76 9.99
N THR A 323 -24.50 -11.71 10.81
CA THR A 323 -25.66 -11.10 11.48
C THR A 323 -26.65 -10.52 10.48
N LEU A 324 -26.16 -9.73 9.51
CA LEU A 324 -27.01 -9.14 8.46
C LEU A 324 -27.68 -10.20 7.59
N ARG A 325 -26.98 -11.29 7.24
CA ARG A 325 -27.57 -12.41 6.50
C ARG A 325 -28.72 -13.05 7.27
N ALA A 326 -28.59 -13.22 8.60
CA ALA A 326 -29.66 -13.75 9.44
C ALA A 326 -30.88 -12.80 9.46
N GLU A 327 -30.66 -11.50 9.61
CA GLU A 327 -31.75 -10.50 9.56
C GLU A 327 -32.47 -10.48 8.22
N VAL A 328 -31.72 -10.53 7.10
CA VAL A 328 -32.31 -10.60 5.75
C VAL A 328 -33.15 -11.86 5.58
N LYS A 329 -32.70 -13.00 6.11
CA LYS A 329 -33.46 -14.25 6.09
C LYS A 329 -34.78 -14.13 6.85
N ILE A 330 -34.74 -13.57 8.07
CA ILE A 330 -35.94 -13.34 8.90
C ILE A 330 -36.93 -12.43 8.16
N ARG A 331 -36.46 -11.27 7.67
CA ARG A 331 -37.30 -10.33 6.91
C ARG A 331 -37.88 -10.96 5.64
N GLY A 332 -37.14 -11.86 4.99
CA GLY A 332 -37.62 -12.63 3.85
C GLY A 332 -38.84 -13.50 4.21
N SER A 333 -38.79 -14.20 5.34
CA SER A 333 -39.92 -14.99 5.86
C SER A 333 -41.12 -14.12 6.20
N ASP A 334 -40.93 -12.94 6.80
CA ASP A 334 -42.02 -12.00 7.10
C ASP A 334 -42.74 -11.53 5.82
N VAL A 335 -41.97 -11.19 4.78
CA VAL A 335 -42.53 -10.80 3.48
C VAL A 335 -43.35 -11.94 2.87
N GLN A 336 -42.87 -13.18 2.94
CA GLN A 336 -43.62 -14.35 2.47
C GLN A 336 -44.94 -14.54 3.23
N TYR A 337 -44.89 -14.45 4.57
CA TYR A 337 -46.07 -14.57 5.42
C TYR A 337 -47.12 -13.48 5.10
N LEU A 338 -46.70 -12.22 5.00
CA LEU A 338 -47.58 -11.11 4.67
C LEU A 338 -48.19 -11.25 3.28
N ASN A 339 -47.42 -11.70 2.29
CA ASN A 339 -47.93 -11.98 0.94
C ASN A 339 -48.93 -13.13 0.92
N ALA A 340 -48.70 -14.20 1.69
CA ALA A 340 -49.65 -15.30 1.84
C ALA A 340 -50.97 -14.83 2.47
N LYS A 341 -50.88 -14.03 3.54
CA LYS A 341 -52.06 -13.43 4.21
C LYS A 341 -52.84 -12.51 3.26
N LEU A 342 -52.15 -11.64 2.53
CA LEU A 342 -52.76 -10.77 1.52
C LEU A 342 -53.47 -11.61 0.44
N SER A 343 -52.84 -12.67 -0.05
CA SER A 343 -53.40 -13.57 -1.06
C SER A 343 -54.64 -14.31 -0.55
N ALA A 344 -54.62 -14.76 0.72
CA ALA A 344 -55.76 -15.40 1.36
C ALA A 344 -56.96 -14.45 1.51
N VAL A 345 -56.72 -13.18 1.87
CA VAL A 345 -57.78 -12.15 1.91
C VAL A 345 -58.34 -11.91 0.51
N LYS A 346 -57.48 -11.71 -0.50
CA LYS A 346 -57.92 -11.55 -1.90
C LYS A 346 -58.76 -12.74 -2.38
N LYS A 347 -58.35 -13.96 -2.05
CA LYS A 347 -59.10 -15.19 -2.36
C LYS A 347 -60.45 -15.21 -1.65
N THR A 348 -60.50 -14.88 -0.36
CA THR A 348 -61.76 -14.83 0.40
C THR A 348 -62.74 -13.83 -0.20
N VAL A 349 -62.27 -12.63 -0.57
CA VAL A 349 -63.10 -11.63 -1.25
C VAL A 349 -63.61 -12.17 -2.59
N ARG A 350 -62.74 -12.78 -3.40
CA ARG A 350 -63.13 -13.37 -4.69
C ARG A 350 -64.15 -14.50 -4.52
N ASP A 351 -63.91 -15.44 -3.61
CA ASP A 351 -64.66 -16.70 -3.55
C ASP A 351 -65.94 -16.58 -2.72
N LYS A 352 -65.99 -15.69 -1.72
CA LYS A 352 -67.16 -15.51 -0.84
C LYS A 352 -67.98 -14.26 -1.17
N ILE A 353 -67.34 -13.13 -1.50
CA ILE A 353 -68.05 -11.86 -1.69
C ILE A 353 -68.56 -11.74 -3.14
N LEU A 354 -67.75 -12.13 -4.13
CA LEU A 354 -68.15 -12.00 -5.54
C LEU A 354 -69.40 -12.82 -5.90
N PRO A 355 -69.64 -14.04 -5.37
CA PRO A 355 -70.88 -14.76 -5.67
C PRO A 355 -72.12 -14.11 -5.05
N LEU A 356 -72.01 -13.41 -3.92
CA LEU A 356 -73.14 -12.70 -3.31
C LEU A 356 -73.68 -11.58 -4.22
N THR A 357 -72.87 -11.09 -5.15
CA THR A 357 -73.30 -10.09 -6.12
C THR A 357 -74.01 -10.70 -7.33
N ALA A 358 -74.03 -12.02 -7.49
CA ALA A 358 -74.67 -12.70 -8.62
C ALA A 358 -76.19 -12.53 -8.61
N ASN A 359 -76.80 -12.37 -7.43
CA ASN A 359 -78.24 -12.14 -7.27
C ASN A 359 -78.65 -10.68 -7.51
N TRP A 360 -77.71 -9.78 -7.82
CA TRP A 360 -78.03 -8.38 -8.07
C TRP A 360 -78.65 -8.23 -9.47
N SER A 361 -79.94 -7.89 -9.52
CA SER A 361 -80.75 -7.96 -10.75
C SER A 361 -80.28 -7.05 -11.88
N GLY A 362 -79.52 -6.00 -11.59
CA GLY A 362 -78.95 -5.12 -12.61
C GLY A 362 -78.06 -4.00 -12.07
N CYS A 363 -77.16 -3.53 -12.93
CA CYS A 363 -76.36 -2.35 -12.68
C CYS A 363 -77.24 -1.09 -12.70
N ARG A 364 -77.21 -0.30 -11.62
CA ARG A 364 -77.98 0.96 -11.51
C ARG A 364 -77.57 2.03 -12.53
N HIS A 365 -76.40 1.88 -13.16
CA HIS A 365 -75.89 2.83 -14.16
C HIS A 365 -76.31 2.47 -15.59
N CYS A 366 -76.21 1.19 -15.99
CA CYS A 366 -76.48 0.77 -17.36
C CYS A 366 -77.70 -0.16 -17.53
N GLY A 367 -78.38 -0.53 -16.44
CA GLY A 367 -79.61 -1.33 -16.45
C GLY A 367 -79.45 -2.81 -16.82
N VAL A 368 -78.24 -3.28 -17.11
CA VAL A 368 -77.96 -4.68 -17.50
C VAL A 368 -77.60 -5.53 -16.28
N ALA A 369 -77.87 -6.85 -16.36
CA ALA A 369 -77.50 -7.85 -15.34
C ALA A 369 -76.11 -7.60 -14.75
N PHE A 370 -76.03 -7.57 -13.42
CA PHE A 370 -74.83 -7.19 -12.70
C PHE A 370 -73.80 -8.33 -12.68
N ASN A 371 -72.94 -8.38 -13.69
CA ASN A 371 -71.71 -9.16 -13.63
C ASN A 371 -70.60 -8.27 -13.08
N SER A 372 -70.14 -8.47 -11.84
CA SER A 372 -69.03 -7.68 -11.30
C SER A 372 -67.66 -8.28 -11.57
N ILE A 373 -66.67 -7.39 -11.71
CA ILE A 373 -65.25 -7.70 -11.61
C ILE A 373 -64.69 -7.04 -10.35
N LEU A 374 -63.70 -7.68 -9.73
CA LEU A 374 -62.94 -7.12 -8.62
C LEU A 374 -61.72 -6.39 -9.19
N GLU A 375 -61.63 -5.08 -8.99
CA GLU A 375 -60.45 -4.30 -9.39
C GLU A 375 -59.63 -3.94 -8.15
N GLU A 376 -58.33 -4.18 -8.22
CA GLU A 376 -57.35 -3.78 -7.22
C GLU A 376 -56.85 -2.37 -7.55
N HIS A 377 -57.02 -1.44 -6.63
CA HIS A 377 -56.39 -0.13 -6.73
C HIS A 377 -55.28 -0.02 -5.69
N ARG A 378 -54.05 0.19 -6.17
CA ARG A 378 -52.88 0.45 -5.35
C ARG A 378 -52.60 1.95 -5.37
N SER A 379 -52.77 2.62 -4.23
CA SER A 379 -52.27 3.99 -4.08
C SER A 379 -50.76 3.93 -3.90
N ILE A 380 -50.02 4.61 -4.79
CA ILE A 380 -48.55 4.66 -4.76
C ILE A 380 -48.06 5.38 -3.48
N GLU A 381 -48.84 6.33 -2.96
CA GLU A 381 -48.46 7.18 -1.82
C GLU A 381 -48.77 6.55 -0.46
N SER A 382 -49.82 5.73 -0.35
CA SER A 382 -50.27 5.20 0.94
C SER A 382 -50.06 3.69 1.13
N ASN A 383 -49.58 2.97 0.11
CA ASN A 383 -49.49 1.50 0.09
C ASN A 383 -50.79 0.78 0.48
N VAL A 384 -51.93 1.47 0.41
CA VAL A 384 -53.25 0.90 0.69
C VAL A 384 -53.74 0.18 -0.56
N ILE A 385 -54.12 -1.09 -0.39
CA ILE A 385 -54.83 -1.87 -1.39
C ILE A 385 -56.32 -1.74 -1.12
N VAL A 386 -57.05 -1.07 -2.02
CA VAL A 386 -58.52 -0.99 -1.97
C VAL A 386 -59.10 -1.85 -3.09
N LEU A 387 -60.04 -2.72 -2.73
CA LEU A 387 -60.75 -3.57 -3.68
C LEU A 387 -62.11 -2.94 -4.02
N PHE A 388 -62.39 -2.75 -5.32
CA PHE A 388 -63.67 -2.23 -5.80
C PHE A 388 -64.43 -3.28 -6.60
N LEU A 389 -65.75 -3.36 -6.39
CA LEU A 389 -66.66 -4.06 -7.28
C LEU A 389 -67.05 -3.13 -8.44
N ARG A 390 -66.83 -3.58 -9.68
CA ARG A 390 -67.22 -2.83 -10.89
C ARG A 390 -68.15 -3.60 -11.79
N CYS A 391 -69.08 -2.91 -12.43
CA CYS A 391 -69.91 -3.51 -13.48
C CYS A 391 -69.05 -3.90 -14.68
N LYS A 392 -69.09 -5.18 -15.10
CA LYS A 392 -68.36 -5.70 -16.27
C LYS A 392 -68.72 -5.01 -17.58
N LYS A 393 -69.94 -4.48 -17.73
CA LYS A 393 -70.41 -3.82 -18.95
C LYS A 393 -69.99 -2.35 -19.06
N CYS A 394 -70.10 -1.57 -17.98
CA CYS A 394 -69.87 -0.12 -18.03
C CYS A 394 -68.71 0.39 -17.15
N GLY A 395 -68.07 -0.49 -16.38
CA GLY A 395 -66.94 -0.14 -15.51
C GLY A 395 -67.28 0.70 -14.27
N ALA A 396 -68.56 1.06 -14.04
CA ALA A 396 -68.97 1.87 -12.89
C ALA A 396 -68.63 1.18 -11.55
N LYS A 397 -68.13 1.96 -10.57
CA LYS A 397 -67.84 1.48 -9.20
C LYS A 397 -69.12 1.37 -8.39
N HIS A 398 -69.27 0.28 -7.64
CA HIS A 398 -70.41 0.06 -6.75
C HIS A 398 -69.94 -0.23 -5.32
N HIS A 399 -70.49 0.50 -4.35
CA HIS A 399 -70.12 0.45 -2.93
C HIS A 399 -71.20 -0.19 -2.03
N ARG A 400 -72.44 -0.33 -2.54
CA ARG A 400 -73.59 -1.02 -1.94
C ARG A 400 -74.37 -1.69 -3.08
N GLY A 401 -75.09 -2.78 -2.80
CA GLY A 401 -75.65 -3.74 -3.79
C GLY A 401 -76.42 -3.16 -4.99
N GLY A 402 -76.73 -4.00 -5.98
CA GLY A 402 -77.59 -3.63 -7.13
C GLY A 402 -79.03 -3.30 -6.71
N ASN A 403 -79.89 -2.98 -7.68
CA ASN A 403 -81.33 -2.91 -7.39
C ASN A 403 -81.82 -4.34 -7.08
N GLY A 404 -82.32 -4.60 -5.88
CA GLY A 404 -82.68 -5.94 -5.40
C GLY A 404 -81.92 -6.29 -4.12
N ASP A 405 -82.58 -6.00 -3.00
CA ASP A 405 -82.29 -6.27 -1.58
C ASP A 405 -80.96 -5.83 -0.95
N ARG A 406 -81.12 -5.18 0.21
CA ARG A 406 -80.06 -4.77 1.13
C ARG A 406 -79.30 -6.00 1.61
N VAL A 407 -77.97 -5.97 1.47
CA VAL A 407 -77.11 -6.71 2.39
C VAL A 407 -77.08 -5.89 3.68
N GLU A 408 -77.86 -6.30 4.69
CA GLU A 408 -77.58 -5.89 6.07
C GLU A 408 -76.37 -6.68 6.54
N TRP A 409 -75.37 -5.97 7.08
CA TRP A 409 -74.15 -6.54 7.63
C TRP A 409 -74.39 -7.00 9.06
#